data_AF-A0AAN8JMH1-F1
#
_entry.id   AF-A0AAN8JMH1-F1
#
_cell.length_a   1.000
_cell.length_b   1.000
_cell.length_c   1.000
_cell.angle_alpha   90.00
_cell.angle_beta   90.00
_cell.angle_gamma   90.00
#
_symmetry.space_group_name_H-M   'P 1'
#
loop_
_entity.id
_entity.type
_entity.pdbx_description
1 polymer ?
#
loop_
_entity_poly.entity_id
_entity_poly.type
_entity_poly.pdbx_seq_one_letter_code
_entity_poly.pdbx_strand_id
1 'polypeptide(L)'
;MANTQNALAKACITNIEVLDTMLKSKNIDEENIRKSSDAISFLGHASFDLSIKTREMLKGSLSKEFQIIGTAQIPVTSFLFGDDLNKTLKEIRGVNKIKTTSTFNQE
;
A
#
# COMPACT_ATOMS: atom_id res chain seq x y z
N MET A 1 1.73 14.30 3.92
CA MET A 1 1.79 12.83 3.80
C MET A 1 3.07 12.34 3.13
N ALA A 2 3.53 12.92 2.01
CA ALA A 2 4.79 12.53 1.37
C ALA A 2 6.02 12.59 2.31
N ASN A 3 6.12 13.64 3.13
CA ASN A 3 7.20 13.77 4.12
C ASN A 3 7.16 12.67 5.19
N THR A 4 5.96 12.18 5.54
CA THR A 4 5.75 11.15 6.55
C THR A 4 6.14 9.77 6.03
N GLN A 5 5.76 9.41 4.80
CA GLN A 5 6.22 8.16 4.15
C GLN A 5 7.74 8.14 3.98
N ASN A 6 8.34 9.24 3.54
CA ASN A 6 9.77 9.33 3.35
C ASN A 6 10.53 9.24 4.68
N ALA A 7 10.05 9.91 5.73
CA ALA A 7 10.62 9.79 7.08
C ALA A 7 10.54 8.36 7.61
N LEU A 8 9.40 7.68 7.39
CA LEU A 8 9.19 6.30 7.84
C LEU A 8 10.09 5.30 7.09
N ALA A 9 10.23 5.47 5.77
CA ALA A 9 11.15 4.66 4.97
C ALA A 9 12.60 4.84 5.42
N LYS A 10 13.04 6.09 5.66
CA LYS A 10 14.38 6.38 6.19
C LYS A 10 14.59 5.77 7.57
N ALA A 11 13.62 5.87 8.47
CA ALA A 11 13.71 5.26 9.79
C ALA A 11 13.87 3.74 9.69
N CYS A 12 13.16 3.08 8.77
CA CYS A 12 13.28 1.64 8.54
C CYS A 12 14.68 1.27 8.02
N ILE A 13 15.19 2.01 7.02
CA ILE A 13 16.55 1.82 6.47
C ILE A 13 17.60 1.98 7.56
N THR A 14 17.55 3.06 8.35
CA THR A 14 18.49 3.29 9.45
C THR A 14 18.44 2.17 10.50
N ASN A 15 17.24 1.64 10.81
CA ASN A 15 17.14 0.51 11.75
C ASN A 15 17.75 -0.78 11.19
N ILE A 16 17.58 -1.04 9.89
CA ILE A 16 18.21 -2.18 9.21
C ILE A 16 19.74 -2.06 9.25
N GLU A 17 20.29 -0.86 9.00
CA GLU A 17 21.73 -0.61 9.07
C GLU A 17 22.29 -0.81 10.50
N VAL A 18 21.52 -0.39 11.51
CA VAL A 18 21.86 -0.63 12.92
C VAL A 18 21.84 -2.12 13.24
N LEU A 19 20.81 -2.85 12.81
CA LEU A 19 20.69 -4.29 13.03
C LEU A 19 21.85 -5.06 12.37
N ASP A 20 22.19 -4.71 11.12
CA ASP A 20 23.33 -5.30 10.41
C ASP A 20 24.66 -5.04 11.14
N THR A 21 24.83 -3.84 11.69
CA THR A 21 26.00 -3.50 12.52
C THR A 21 26.05 -4.33 13.82
N MET A 22 24.90 -4.53 14.48
CA MET A 22 24.80 -5.35 15.68
C MET A 22 25.11 -6.83 15.40
N LEU A 23 24.62 -7.36 14.28
CA LEU A 23 24.88 -8.74 13.84
C LEU A 23 26.35 -9.01 13.50
N LYS A 24 27.06 -7.99 13.00
CA LYS A 24 28.50 -8.06 12.71
C LYS A 24 29.39 -7.82 13.93
N SER A 25 28.82 -7.44 15.07
CA SER A 25 29.58 -7.18 16.28
C SER A 25 30.11 -8.47 16.92
N LYS A 26 31.25 -8.39 17.61
CA LYS A 26 31.87 -9.56 18.27
C LYS A 26 31.06 -10.08 19.47
N ASN A 27 30.26 -9.22 20.09
CA ASN A 27 29.39 -9.56 21.22
C ASN A 27 27.94 -9.37 20.76
N ILE A 28 27.33 -10.47 20.32
CA ILE A 28 25.95 -10.49 19.89
C ILE A 28 25.05 -10.24 21.10
N ASP A 29 24.35 -9.11 21.08
CA ASP A 29 23.29 -8.78 22.03
C ASP A 29 21.94 -9.22 21.44
N GLU A 30 21.56 -10.46 21.72
CA GLU A 30 20.34 -11.08 21.19
C GLU A 30 19.06 -10.31 21.55
N GLU A 31 19.03 -9.65 22.71
CA GLU A 31 17.85 -8.88 23.15
C GLU A 31 17.68 -7.63 22.29
N ASN A 32 18.75 -6.89 22.05
CA ASN A 32 18.71 -5.69 21.22
C ASN A 32 18.49 -6.02 19.74
N ILE A 33 19.03 -7.14 19.25
CA ILE A 33 18.75 -7.66 17.91
C ILE A 33 17.25 -7.97 17.74
N ARG A 34 16.64 -8.66 18.72
CA ARG A 34 15.19 -8.95 18.69
C ARG A 34 14.37 -7.67 18.70
N LYS A 35 14.68 -6.73 19.59
CA LYS A 35 13.99 -5.42 19.66
C LYS A 35 14.09 -4.63 18.35
N SER A 36 15.25 -4.64 17.71
CA SER A 36 15.44 -3.96 16.42
C SER A 36 14.70 -4.66 15.28
N SER A 37 14.67 -6.00 15.25
CA SER A 37 13.84 -6.78 14.32
C SER A 37 12.34 -6.50 14.48
N ASP A 38 11.85 -6.43 15.73
CA ASP A 38 10.47 -6.06 16.03
C ASP A 38 10.17 -4.63 15.57
N ALA A 39 11.10 -3.69 15.80
CA ALA A 39 10.97 -2.31 15.35
C ALA A 39 10.86 -2.22 13.82
N ILE A 40 11.67 -2.96 13.07
CA ILE A 40 11.58 -3.05 11.60
C ILE A 40 10.19 -3.57 11.18
N SER A 41 9.67 -4.58 11.87
CA SER A 41 8.34 -5.14 11.59
C SER A 41 7.24 -4.10 11.81
N PHE A 42 7.29 -3.34 12.92
CA PHE A 42 6.34 -2.26 13.19
C PHE A 42 6.43 -1.12 12.16
N LEU A 43 7.64 -0.72 11.76
CA LEU A 43 7.85 0.30 10.73
C LEU A 43 7.32 -0.16 9.36
N GLY A 44 7.48 -1.45 9.04
CA GLY A 44 6.90 -2.08 7.86
C GLY A 44 5.38 -2.02 7.86
N HIS A 45 4.74 -2.42 8.96
CA HIS A 45 3.27 -2.33 9.12
C HIS A 45 2.76 -0.90 9.00
N ALA A 46 3.39 0.05 9.68
CA ALA A 46 3.01 1.46 9.59
C ALA A 46 3.14 2.01 8.15
N SER A 47 4.15 1.56 7.40
CA SER A 47 4.35 1.96 6.00
C SER A 47 3.25 1.43 5.09
N PHE A 48 2.83 0.19 5.33
CA PHE A 48 1.71 -0.44 4.63
C PHE A 48 0.39 0.28 4.91
N ASP A 49 0.08 0.54 6.18
CA ASP A 49 -1.16 1.25 6.57
C ASP A 49 -1.23 2.66 5.98
N LEU A 50 -0.09 3.36 5.95
CA LEU A 50 -0.02 4.68 5.32
C LEU A 50 -0.25 4.62 3.80
N SER A 51 0.22 3.55 3.14
CA SER A 51 -0.08 3.29 1.73
C SER A 51 -1.58 3.09 1.49
N ILE A 52 -2.24 2.27 2.32
CA ILE A 52 -3.69 2.07 2.28
C ILE A 52 -4.43 3.39 2.47
N LYS A 53 -4.10 4.15 3.52
CA LYS A 53 -4.77 5.42 3.82
C LYS A 53 -4.62 6.44 2.69
N THR A 54 -3.43 6.52 2.10
CA THR A 54 -3.20 7.38 0.93
C THR A 54 -4.11 6.99 -0.22
N ARG A 55 -4.29 5.68 -0.44
CA ARG A 55 -5.16 5.14 -1.47
C ARG A 55 -6.64 5.41 -1.21
N GLU A 56 -7.10 5.31 0.03
CA GLU A 56 -8.46 5.69 0.43
C GLU A 56 -8.73 7.19 0.20
N MET A 57 -7.75 8.04 0.49
CA MET A 57 -7.86 9.48 0.22
C MET A 57 -7.93 9.75 -1.29
N LEU A 58 -7.15 9.04 -2.10
CA LEU A 58 -7.20 9.14 -3.57
C LEU A 58 -8.50 8.58 -4.16
N LYS A 59 -9.14 7.60 -3.51
CA LYS A 59 -10.48 7.15 -3.89
C LYS A 59 -11.48 8.31 -3.92
N GLY A 60 -11.40 9.22 -2.95
CA GLY A 60 -12.29 10.38 -2.87
C GLY A 60 -12.15 11.38 -4.02
N SER A 61 -10.98 11.44 -4.68
CA SER A 61 -10.73 12.32 -5.82
C SER A 61 -11.02 11.66 -7.18
N LEU A 62 -11.32 10.36 -7.21
CA LEU A 62 -11.70 9.64 -8.43
C LEU A 62 -13.19 9.80 -8.74
N SER A 63 -13.54 9.81 -10.03
CA SER A 63 -14.94 9.75 -10.46
C SER A 63 -15.59 8.45 -9.94
N LYS A 64 -16.90 8.50 -9.66
CA LYS A 64 -17.64 7.38 -9.02
C LYS A 64 -17.41 6.02 -9.69
N GLU A 65 -17.27 6.02 -11.02
CA GLU A 65 -17.00 4.82 -11.83
C GLU A 65 -15.62 4.20 -11.58
N PHE A 66 -14.62 5.00 -11.19
CA PHE A 66 -13.25 4.52 -10.90
C PHE A 66 -12.96 4.40 -9.41
N GLN A 67 -13.90 4.72 -8.51
CA GLN A 67 -13.64 4.56 -7.08
C GLN A 67 -13.33 3.11 -6.65
N ILE A 68 -13.74 2.12 -7.45
CA ILE A 68 -13.40 0.72 -7.20
C ILE A 68 -11.89 0.44 -7.30
N ILE A 69 -11.14 1.16 -8.16
CA ILE A 69 -9.67 1.03 -8.22
C ILE A 69 -8.97 1.68 -7.03
N GLY A 70 -9.65 2.52 -6.26
CA GLY A 70 -9.15 3.08 -5.01
C GLY A 70 -9.41 2.20 -3.78
N THR A 71 -10.00 1.00 -3.94
CA THR A 71 -10.33 0.10 -2.81
C THR A 71 -9.14 -0.75 -2.38
N ALA A 72 -9.02 -1.07 -1.09
CA ALA A 72 -7.97 -1.92 -0.54
C ALA A 72 -7.88 -3.33 -1.16
N GLN A 73 -8.85 -3.73 -2.00
CA GLN A 73 -8.89 -5.02 -2.68
C GLN A 73 -7.80 -5.21 -3.75
N ILE A 74 -7.27 -4.13 -4.35
CA ILE A 74 -6.13 -4.29 -5.28
C ILE A 74 -4.84 -4.40 -4.47
N PRO A 75 -3.95 -5.36 -4.77
CA PRO A 75 -2.66 -5.47 -4.10
C PRO A 75 -1.85 -4.17 -4.18
N VAL A 76 -1.05 -3.92 -3.13
CA VAL A 76 -0.03 -2.87 -3.18
C VAL A 76 1.08 -3.35 -4.12
N THR A 77 1.29 -2.61 -5.20
CA THR A 77 2.36 -2.86 -6.20
C THR A 77 3.25 -1.63 -6.31
N SER A 78 4.24 -1.65 -7.21
CA SER A 78 5.00 -0.43 -7.55
C SER A 78 4.12 0.67 -8.15
N PHE A 79 2.95 0.33 -8.69
CA PHE A 79 1.96 1.28 -9.17
C PHE A 79 0.75 1.39 -8.23
N LEU A 80 0.22 2.61 -8.11
CA LEU A 80 -0.86 2.96 -7.18
C LEU A 80 -2.15 2.15 -7.36
N PHE A 81 -2.46 1.74 -8.59
CA PHE A 81 -3.69 1.04 -8.95
C PHE A 81 -3.43 -0.39 -9.45
N GLY A 82 -2.25 -0.94 -9.15
CA GLY A 82 -1.83 -2.25 -9.64
C GLY A 82 -1.16 -2.20 -11.02
N ASP A 83 -0.50 -3.29 -11.37
CA ASP A 83 0.23 -3.44 -12.64
C ASP A 83 -0.71 -3.56 -13.85
N ASP A 84 -1.92 -4.09 -13.65
CA ASP A 84 -2.91 -4.39 -14.69
C ASP A 84 -4.00 -3.31 -14.87
N LEU A 85 -3.70 -2.04 -14.58
CA LEU A 85 -4.69 -0.96 -14.58
C LEU A 85 -5.55 -0.92 -15.86
N ASN A 86 -4.96 -1.10 -17.04
CA ASN A 86 -5.70 -1.10 -18.31
C ASN A 86 -6.76 -2.21 -18.40
N LYS A 87 -6.44 -3.40 -17.87
CA LYS A 87 -7.37 -4.54 -17.82
C LYS A 87 -8.51 -4.21 -16.86
N THR A 88 -8.18 -3.74 -15.66
CA THR A 88 -9.18 -3.34 -14.65
C THR A 88 -10.10 -2.23 -15.15
N LEU A 89 -9.58 -1.23 -15.87
CA LEU A 89 -10.39 -0.17 -16.47
C LEU A 89 -11.36 -0.69 -17.53
N LYS A 90 -10.93 -1.66 -18.37
CA LYS A 90 -11.80 -2.30 -19.37
C LYS A 90 -12.93 -3.08 -18.69
N GLU A 91 -12.61 -3.85 -17.66
CA GLU A 91 -13.58 -4.61 -16.86
C GLU A 91 -14.61 -3.67 -16.21
N ILE A 92 -14.17 -2.58 -15.58
CA ILE A 92 -15.04 -1.56 -14.97
C ILE A 92 -16.01 -0.96 -15.99
N ARG A 93 -15.50 -0.57 -17.16
CA ARG A 93 -16.33 -0.03 -18.25
C ARG A 93 -17.31 -1.07 -18.78
N GLY A 94 -16.91 -2.33 -18.86
CA GLY A 94 -17.79 -3.45 -19.23
C GLY A 94 -18.93 -3.63 -18.23
N VAL A 95 -18.62 -3.68 -16.93
CA VAL A 95 -19.62 -3.81 -15.85
C VAL A 95 -20.58 -2.62 -15.83
N ASN A 96 -20.09 -1.40 -16.01
CA ASN A 96 -20.94 -0.21 -16.05
C ASN A 96 -21.87 -0.20 -17.28
N LYS A 97 -21.40 -0.64 -18.45
CA LYS A 97 -22.27 -0.80 -19.63
C LYS A 97 -23.42 -1.78 -19.36
N ILE A 98 -23.13 -2.92 -18.73
CA ILE A 98 -24.16 -3.91 -18.40
C ILE A 98 -25.19 -3.31 -17.44
N LYS A 99 -24.76 -2.59 -16.39
CA LYS A 99 -25.69 -1.91 -15.48
C LYS A 99 -26.64 -0.96 -16.21
N THR A 100 -26.14 -0.15 -17.13
CA THR A 100 -26.99 0.75 -17.92
C THR A 100 -27.99 -0.04 -18.77
N THR A 101 -27.57 -1.11 -19.44
CA THR A 101 -28.48 -1.93 -20.28
C THR A 101 -29.51 -2.70 -19.45
N SER A 102 -29.17 -3.16 -18.25
CA SER A 102 -30.10 -3.87 -17.37
C SER A 102 -31.18 -2.96 -16.77
N THR A 103 -30.90 -1.68 -16.55
CA THR A 103 -31.91 -0.70 -16.11
C THR A 103 -32.91 -0.36 -17.22
N PHE A 104 -32.49 -0.41 -18.49
CA PHE A 104 -33.36 -0.12 -19.65
C PHE A 104 -34.35 -1.25 -19.99
N ASN A 105 -34.21 -2.44 -19.40
CA ASN A 105 -35.07 -3.60 -19.71
C ASN A 105 -36.07 -3.93 -18.57
N GLN A 106 -36.35 -3.00 -17.66
CA GLN A 106 -37.31 -3.16 -16.56
C GLN A 106 -38.53 -2.20 -16.65
N GLU A 107 -38.76 -1.56 -17.79
CA GLU A 107 -40.01 -0.85 -18.12
C GLU A 107 -40.79 -1.61 -19.19
#